data_AF-A0A326U540-F1
#
_entry.id   AF-A0A326U540-F1
#
_cell.length_a   1.000
_cell.length_b   1.000
_cell.length_c   1.000
_cell.angle_alpha   90.00
_cell.angle_beta   90.00
_cell.angle_gamma   90.00
#
_symmetry.space_group_name_H-M   'P 1'
#
loop_
_entity.id
_entity.type
_entity.pdbx_description
1 polymer ?
#
loop_
_entity_poly.entity_id
_entity_poly.type
_entity_poly.pdbx_seq_one_letter_code
_entity_poly.pdbx_strand_id
1 'polypeptide(L)'
;MSIILLLHQYIPYVIFALSGIGLIWGLVLFFMKKGPAKPWMSLLWVAFGASALQGLLGVVMLLMGLKPGGGQGLYYLHYVYGAITIFAIPVALTYASGGKNARRDVLIYCIVALIMLAAAIRAFMTGPVA
;
A
#
# COMPACT_ATOMS: atom_id res chain seq x y z
N MET A 1 -1.11 -18.64 -18.04
CA MET A 1 -1.23 -17.62 -16.99
C MET A 1 -2.71 -17.31 -16.79
N SER A 2 -3.28 -17.46 -15.59
CA SER A 2 -4.67 -17.02 -15.36
C SER A 2 -4.74 -15.49 -15.30
N ILE A 3 -5.90 -14.91 -15.63
CA ILE A 3 -6.11 -13.46 -15.54
C ILE A 3 -5.86 -12.93 -14.13
N ILE A 4 -6.17 -13.72 -13.10
CA ILE A 4 -5.95 -13.40 -11.69
C ILE A 4 -4.45 -13.24 -11.40
N LEU A 5 -3.64 -14.19 -11.86
CA LEU A 5 -2.19 -14.14 -11.67
C LEU A 5 -1.56 -12.96 -12.41
N LEU A 6 -2.03 -12.68 -13.63
CA LEU A 6 -1.61 -11.50 -14.39
C LEU A 6 -1.89 -10.20 -13.63
N LEU A 7 -3.12 -10.02 -13.14
CA LEU A 7 -3.49 -8.82 -12.38
C LEU A 7 -2.67 -8.70 -11.09
N HIS A 8 -2.52 -9.80 -10.34
CA HIS A 8 -1.73 -9.83 -9.10
C HIS A 8 -0.24 -9.51 -9.34
N GLN A 9 0.30 -9.81 -10.53
CA GLN A 9 1.68 -9.48 -10.90
C GLN A 9 1.87 -8.00 -11.23
N TYR A 10 0.88 -7.34 -11.85
CA TYR A 10 1.05 -5.97 -12.36
C TYR A 10 0.49 -4.86 -11.45
N ILE A 11 -0.54 -5.13 -10.64
CA ILE A 11 -1.09 -4.14 -9.70
C ILE A 11 -0.04 -3.60 -8.69
N PRO A 12 0.95 -4.38 -8.20
CA PRO A 12 1.99 -3.84 -7.32
C PRO A 12 2.71 -2.60 -7.88
N TYR A 13 2.96 -2.52 -9.19
CA TYR A 13 3.59 -1.35 -9.80
C TYR A 13 2.73 -0.09 -9.66
N VAL A 14 1.41 -0.23 -9.74
CA VAL A 14 0.46 0.86 -9.50
C VAL A 14 0.53 1.30 -8.04
N ILE A 15 0.59 0.35 -7.10
CA ILE A 15 0.72 0.66 -5.66
C ILE A 15 2.03 1.40 -5.40
N PHE A 16 3.15 0.99 -6.00
CA PHE A 16 4.44 1.66 -5.85
C PHE A 16 4.38 3.09 -6.37
N ALA A 17 3.86 3.28 -7.58
CA ALA A 17 3.76 4.58 -8.21
C ALA A 17 2.88 5.53 -7.38
N LEU A 18 1.67 5.10 -7.02
CA LEU A 18 0.75 5.94 -6.25
C LEU A 18 1.27 6.24 -4.84
N SER A 19 1.81 5.24 -4.13
CA SER A 19 2.33 5.46 -2.78
C SER A 19 3.60 6.33 -2.80
N GLY A 20 4.48 6.16 -3.79
CA GLY A 20 5.67 6.97 -3.98
C GLY A 20 5.35 8.42 -4.34
N ILE A 21 4.46 8.64 -5.31
CA ILE A 21 3.99 9.99 -5.67
C ILE A 21 3.27 10.64 -4.47
N GLY A 22 2.44 9.88 -3.77
CA GLY A 22 1.73 10.31 -2.58
C GLY A 22 2.67 10.75 -1.46
N LEU A 23 3.75 9.98 -1.22
CA LEU A 23 4.79 10.33 -0.25
C LEU A 23 5.48 11.64 -0.63
N ILE A 24 5.98 11.75 -1.86
CA ILE A 24 6.71 12.94 -2.31
C ILE A 24 5.81 14.18 -2.25
N TRP A 25 4.60 14.11 -2.80
CA TRP A 25 3.66 15.22 -2.78
C TRP A 25 3.26 15.60 -1.34
N GLY A 26 3.01 14.61 -0.48
CA GLY A 26 2.69 14.84 0.92
C GLY A 26 3.82 15.57 1.66
N LEU A 27 5.08 15.17 1.43
CA LEU A 27 6.24 15.85 2.00
C LEU A 27 6.35 17.29 1.52
N VAL A 28 6.10 17.55 0.22
CA VAL A 28 6.02 18.92 -0.31
C VAL A 28 4.95 19.73 0.43
N LEU A 29 3.74 19.20 0.59
CA LEU A 29 2.67 19.88 1.35
C LEU A 29 3.08 20.14 2.81
N PHE A 30 3.73 19.18 3.46
CA PHE A 30 4.19 19.29 4.84
C PHE A 30 5.23 20.41 5.02
N PHE A 31 6.24 20.48 4.14
CA PHE A 31 7.28 21.52 4.19
C PHE A 31 6.73 22.90 3.77
N MET A 32 5.76 22.94 2.86
CA MET A 32 5.00 24.16 2.54
C MET A 32 4.02 24.58 3.66
N LYS A 33 3.94 23.83 4.76
CA LYS A 33 3.00 24.05 5.87
C LYS A 33 1.53 24.10 5.43
N LYS A 34 1.20 23.36 4.37
CA LYS A 34 -0.17 23.22 3.85
C LYS A 34 -0.86 22.01 4.47
N GLY A 35 -2.19 22.07 4.53
CA GLY A 35 -3.03 20.94 4.92
C GLY A 35 -3.20 19.90 3.80
N PRO A 36 -3.93 18.80 4.07
CA PRO A 36 -4.19 17.75 3.09
C PRO A 36 -5.00 18.31 1.92
N ALA A 37 -4.42 18.32 0.72
CA ALA A 37 -5.11 18.72 -0.49
C ALA A 37 -6.07 17.61 -0.96
N LYS A 38 -7.27 17.95 -1.42
CA LYS A 38 -8.27 16.96 -1.89
C LYS A 38 -7.71 16.01 -2.97
N PRO A 39 -7.04 16.49 -4.04
CA PRO A 39 -6.52 15.59 -5.08
C PRO A 39 -5.43 14.64 -4.56
N TRP A 40 -4.60 15.11 -3.63
CA TRP A 40 -3.60 14.28 -2.97
C TRP A 40 -4.23 13.19 -2.10
N MET A 41 -5.27 13.53 -1.34
CA MET A 41 -6.04 12.54 -0.58
C MET A 41 -6.71 11.52 -1.49
N SER A 42 -7.29 11.94 -2.62
CA SER A 42 -7.86 11.02 -3.61
C SER A 42 -6.82 10.04 -4.13
N LEU A 43 -5.59 10.50 -4.40
CA LEU A 43 -4.48 9.63 -4.81
C LEU A 43 -4.15 8.56 -3.76
N LEU A 44 -4.14 8.90 -2.47
CA LEU A 44 -3.94 7.93 -1.38
C LEU A 44 -5.10 6.92 -1.30
N TRP A 45 -6.34 7.36 -1.53
CA TRP A 45 -7.49 6.47 -1.59
C TRP A 45 -7.47 5.51 -2.79
N VAL A 46 -6.96 5.96 -3.94
CA VAL A 46 -6.74 5.08 -5.09
C VAL A 46 -5.63 4.06 -4.78
N ALA A 47 -4.55 4.48 -4.10
CA ALA A 47 -3.49 3.56 -3.64
C ALA A 47 -4.04 2.49 -2.68
N PHE A 48 -4.91 2.90 -1.74
CA PHE A 48 -5.63 1.97 -0.85
C PHE A 48 -6.49 0.99 -1.65
N GLY A 49 -7.31 1.47 -2.59
CA GLY A 49 -8.17 0.64 -3.42
C GLY A 49 -7.38 -0.40 -4.21
N ALA A 50 -6.27 0.01 -4.83
CA ALA A 50 -5.34 -0.90 -5.52
C ALA A 50 -4.74 -1.94 -4.55
N SER A 51 -4.38 -1.53 -3.33
CA SER A 51 -3.83 -2.42 -2.30
C SER A 51 -4.86 -3.43 -1.80
N ALA A 52 -6.10 -3.00 -1.58
CA ALA A 52 -7.21 -3.86 -1.20
C ALA A 52 -7.53 -4.89 -2.30
N LEU A 53 -7.55 -4.44 -3.57
CA LEU A 53 -7.70 -5.34 -4.71
C LEU A 53 -6.55 -6.35 -4.79
N GLN A 54 -5.31 -5.91 -4.58
CA GLN A 54 -4.15 -6.80 -4.56
C GLN A 54 -4.26 -7.88 -3.48
N GLY A 55 -4.70 -7.50 -2.27
CA GLY A 55 -4.98 -8.43 -1.19
C GLY A 55 -6.07 -9.44 -1.53
N LEU A 56 -7.18 -8.96 -2.11
CA LEU A 56 -8.28 -9.82 -2.55
C LEU A 56 -7.82 -10.86 -3.59
N LEU A 57 -7.06 -10.43 -4.59
CA LEU A 57 -6.49 -11.34 -5.59
C LEU A 57 -5.57 -12.38 -4.95
N GLY A 58 -4.75 -11.97 -3.97
CA GLY A 58 -3.89 -12.87 -3.20
C GLY A 58 -4.70 -13.91 -2.41
N VAL A 59 -5.79 -13.50 -1.77
CA VAL A 59 -6.71 -14.41 -1.06
C VAL A 59 -7.38 -15.38 -2.03
N VAL A 60 -7.84 -14.93 -3.19
CA VAL A 60 -8.41 -15.80 -4.23
C VAL A 60 -7.38 -16.83 -4.69
N MET A 61 -6.14 -16.42 -4.97
CA MET A 61 -5.05 -17.34 -5.33
C MET A 61 -4.76 -18.35 -4.22
N LEU A 62 -4.77 -17.93 -2.95
CA LEU A 62 -4.60 -18.81 -1.79
C LEU A 62 -5.70 -19.87 -1.71
N LEU A 63 -6.96 -19.48 -1.92
CA LEU A 63 -8.10 -20.39 -1.96
C LEU A 63 -8.03 -21.36 -3.15
N MET A 64 -7.37 -20.97 -4.25
CA MET A 64 -7.06 -21.85 -5.39
C MET A 64 -5.86 -22.78 -5.14
N GLY A 65 -5.28 -22.76 -3.94
CA GLY A 65 -4.14 -23.60 -3.56
C GLY A 65 -2.77 -23.06 -4.01
N LEU A 66 -2.72 -21.86 -4.60
CA LEU A 66 -1.46 -21.20 -4.93
C LEU A 66 -0.82 -20.63 -3.66
N LYS A 67 0.50 -20.68 -3.60
CA LYS A 67 1.28 -20.14 -2.48
C LYS A 67 2.34 -19.18 -2.99
N PRO A 68 2.68 -18.14 -2.22
CA PRO A 68 3.82 -17.29 -2.49
C PRO A 68 5.08 -18.13 -2.59
N GLY A 69 5.94 -17.74 -3.52
CA GLY A 69 7.12 -18.48 -3.87
C GLY A 69 8.36 -18.24 -3.03
N GLY A 70 8.25 -17.40 -2.00
CA GLY A 70 9.36 -17.01 -1.14
C GLY A 70 10.17 -18.24 -0.71
N GLY A 71 11.41 -18.29 -1.21
CA GLY A 71 12.32 -19.43 -1.05
C GLY A 71 12.45 -19.93 0.39
N GLN A 72 12.75 -21.23 0.51
CA GLN A 72 13.17 -21.97 1.72
C GLN A 72 12.77 -21.29 3.05
N GLY A 73 11.47 -21.23 3.33
CA GLY A 73 10.94 -20.94 4.66
C GLY A 73 10.36 -19.55 4.93
N LEU A 74 10.38 -18.59 3.99
CA LEU A 74 9.92 -17.21 4.27
C LEU A 74 8.61 -16.78 3.56
N TYR A 75 7.89 -17.71 2.92
CA TYR A 75 6.65 -17.41 2.18
C TYR A 75 5.57 -16.70 3.02
N TYR A 76 5.55 -16.91 4.34
CA TYR A 76 4.59 -16.26 5.24
C TYR A 76 4.77 -14.74 5.32
N LEU A 77 5.99 -14.24 5.04
CA LEU A 77 6.26 -12.80 5.05
C LEU A 77 5.47 -12.05 3.98
N HIS A 78 5.15 -12.70 2.86
CA HIS A 78 4.30 -12.10 1.82
C HIS A 78 2.93 -11.70 2.38
N TYR A 79 2.32 -12.57 3.19
CA TYR A 79 1.02 -12.29 3.80
C TYR A 79 1.12 -11.15 4.83
N VAL A 80 2.19 -11.13 5.64
CA VAL A 80 2.41 -10.07 6.63
C VAL A 80 2.57 -8.71 5.94
N TYR A 81 3.42 -8.62 4.93
CA TYR A 81 3.63 -7.38 4.19
C TYR A 81 2.39 -6.96 3.39
N GLY A 82 1.65 -7.92 2.84
CA GLY A 82 0.36 -7.66 2.20
C GLY A 82 -0.65 -7.04 3.17
N ALA A 83 -0.79 -7.61 4.37
CA ALA A 83 -1.67 -7.09 5.41
C ALA A 83 -1.27 -5.67 5.84
N ILE A 84 0.02 -5.40 6.08
CA ILE A 84 0.52 -4.06 6.42
C ILE A 84 0.13 -3.05 5.33
N THR A 85 0.28 -3.42 4.06
CA THR A 85 -0.04 -2.54 2.93
C THR A 85 -1.53 -2.14 2.90
N ILE A 86 -2.44 -3.08 3.21
CA ILE A 86 -3.90 -2.83 3.22
C ILE A 86 -4.31 -2.01 4.45
N PHE A 87 -3.79 -2.36 5.63
CA PHE A 87 -4.25 -1.76 6.88
C PHE A 87 -3.58 -0.42 7.23
N ALA A 88 -2.55 -0.01 6.50
CA ALA A 88 -1.83 1.25 6.78
C ALA A 88 -2.77 2.47 6.84
N ILE A 89 -3.68 2.64 5.87
CA ILE A 89 -4.63 3.77 5.86
C ILE A 89 -5.70 3.64 6.95
N PRO A 90 -6.43 2.52 7.11
CA PRO A 90 -7.38 2.35 8.21
C PRO A 90 -6.78 2.64 9.59
N VAL A 91 -5.56 2.14 9.85
CA VAL A 91 -4.85 2.40 11.11
C VAL A 91 -4.57 3.89 11.26
N ALA A 92 -4.08 4.55 10.21
CA ALA A 92 -3.77 5.98 10.24
C ALA A 92 -4.96 6.88 10.54
N LEU A 93 -6.15 6.52 10.06
CA LEU A 93 -7.38 7.27 10.33
C LEU A 93 -7.70 7.33 11.83
N THR A 94 -7.24 6.34 12.62
CA THR A 94 -7.41 6.37 14.08
C THR A 94 -6.47 7.36 14.78
N TYR A 95 -5.37 7.76 14.13
CA TYR A 95 -4.41 8.73 14.65
C TYR A 95 -4.57 10.14 14.06
N ALA A 96 -5.23 10.26 12.91
CA ALA A 96 -5.51 11.52 12.26
C ALA A 96 -6.50 12.36 13.08
N SER A 97 -6.31 13.67 13.09
CA SER A 97 -7.11 14.59 13.91
C SER A 97 -8.44 15.01 13.28
N GLY A 98 -8.75 14.51 12.08
CA GLY A 98 -9.92 14.92 11.30
C GLY A 98 -9.85 16.38 10.83
N GLY A 99 -8.65 16.90 10.58
CA GLY A 99 -8.42 18.27 10.10
C GLY A 99 -8.15 19.31 11.19
N LYS A 100 -8.30 18.96 12.49
CA LYS A 100 -8.02 19.89 13.59
C LYS A 100 -6.55 20.34 13.62
N ASN A 101 -5.64 19.44 13.26
CA ASN A 101 -4.21 19.70 13.13
C ASN A 101 -3.75 19.30 11.72
N ALA A 102 -4.13 20.08 10.72
CA ALA A 102 -3.92 19.76 9.31
C ALA A 102 -2.47 19.38 8.96
N ARG A 103 -1.47 20.07 9.51
CA ARG A 103 -0.05 19.75 9.25
C ARG A 103 0.37 18.40 9.84
N ARG A 104 -0.14 18.04 11.02
CA ARG A 104 0.09 16.73 11.65
C ARG A 104 -0.56 15.63 10.82
N ASP A 105 -1.79 15.87 10.34
CA ASP A 105 -2.52 14.92 9.50
C ASP A 105 -1.76 14.65 8.19
N VAL A 106 -1.20 15.70 7.54
CA VAL A 106 -0.32 15.50 6.37
C VAL A 106 0.85 14.59 6.71
N LEU A 107 1.56 14.83 7.82
CA LEU A 107 2.69 13.99 8.23
C LEU A 107 2.29 12.53 8.49
N ILE A 108 1.15 12.30 9.14
CA ILE A 108 0.61 10.95 9.37
C ILE A 108 0.39 10.25 8.04
N TYR A 109 -0.27 10.89 7.08
CA TYR A 109 -0.51 10.31 5.77
C TYR A 109 0.79 10.13 4.93
N CYS A 110 1.82 10.96 5.13
CA CYS A 110 3.14 10.72 4.54
C CYS A 110 3.78 9.45 5.10
N ILE A 111 3.75 9.25 6.42
CA ILE A 111 4.27 8.04 7.06
C ILE A 111 3.53 6.81 6.51
N VAL A 112 2.22 6.93 6.29
CA VAL A 112 1.40 5.87 5.70
C VAL A 112 1.80 5.57 4.26
N ALA A 113 1.96 6.59 3.42
CA ALA A 113 2.42 6.42 2.05
C ALA A 113 3.79 5.73 1.99
N LEU A 114 4.70 6.09 2.92
CA LEU A 114 5.99 5.43 3.09
C LEU A 114 5.84 3.96 3.51
N ILE A 115 5.01 3.67 4.53
CA ILE A 115 4.76 2.31 5.00
C ILE A 115 4.15 1.46 3.89
N MET A 116 3.15 1.97 3.17
CA MET A 116 2.53 1.28 2.04
C MET A 116 3.55 0.98 0.95
N LEU A 117 4.38 1.95 0.57
CA LEU A 117 5.43 1.75 -0.43
C LEU A 117 6.42 0.66 0.02
N ALA A 118 6.97 0.80 1.23
CA ALA A 118 7.96 -0.14 1.76
C ALA A 118 7.38 -1.55 1.93
N ALA A 119 6.18 -1.68 2.50
CA ALA A 119 5.52 -2.96 2.69
C ALA A 119 5.13 -3.59 1.34
N ALA A 120 4.64 -2.82 0.37
CA ALA A 120 4.33 -3.33 -0.95
C ALA A 120 5.58 -3.85 -1.66
N ILE A 121 6.71 -3.13 -1.61
CA ILE A 121 8.00 -3.58 -2.16
C ILE A 121 8.41 -4.89 -1.48
N ARG A 122 8.31 -4.97 -0.15
CA ARG A 122 8.65 -6.20 0.60
C ARG A 122 7.72 -7.37 0.27
N ALA A 123 6.42 -7.13 0.11
CA ALA A 123 5.45 -8.13 -0.33
C ALA A 123 5.79 -8.64 -1.74
N PHE A 124 6.21 -7.74 -2.63
CA PHE A 124 6.67 -8.08 -3.97
C PHE A 124 7.99 -8.85 -3.98
N MET A 125 8.94 -8.57 -3.08
CA MET A 125 10.19 -9.33 -3.00
C MET A 125 10.00 -10.75 -2.42
N THR A 126 8.92 -10.96 -1.66
CA THR A 126 8.63 -12.24 -0.97
C THR A 126 7.52 -13.06 -1.65
N GLY A 127 6.87 -12.50 -2.67
CA GLY A 127 5.79 -13.12 -3.44
C GLY A 127 6.22 -14.11 -4.53
N PRO A 128 7.24 -13.82 -5.37
CA PRO A 128 7.53 -14.63 -6.55
C PRO A 128 8.19 -15.99 -6.25
N VAL A 129 7.78 -17.04 -6.98
CA VAL A 129 8.71 -17.95 -7.68
C VAL A 129 8.43 -17.80 -9.17
N ALA A 130 9.48 -18.01 -9.97
CA ALA A 130 9.39 -18.29 -11.41
C ALA A 130 8.47 -19.49 -11.71
#